data_AF-A0A359L5X4-F1
#
_entry.id   AF-A0A359L5X4-F1
#
_cell.length_a   1.000
_cell.length_b   1.000
_cell.length_c   1.000
_cell.angle_alpha   90.00
_cell.angle_beta   90.00
_cell.angle_gamma   90.00
#
_symmetry.space_group_name_H-M   'P 1'
#
loop_
_entity.id
_entity.type
_entity.pdbx_description
1 polymer ?
#
loop_
_entity_poly.entity_id
_entity_poly.type
_entity_poly.pdbx_seq_one_letter_code
_entity_poly.pdbx_strand_id
1 'polypeptide(L)'
;MQKSQISNLIRILKSYLSILKNLNKSDVFLIGLFIISFIQFFFSRYTPSLDAPQHLHAINNLVEIIKGNSLISDYFEINKVIVGYWMPHFIIGLFHLFLPSWMAEKIYLIIYIFGMVYSFRYLIKSIDPENKSLVWLVIFSFIFSSYQLLGYYAFSFAAIFYFTGLGYWFRYLNNFNAKRILTFIVILILLFLSHGFVFAFWCLSIGIIFIGQNIKEFLNKSYIQIFRKLLILIISVLPAFIMFIYYIKNVMGINNVVQDYYLSFKDQLFEFFRLRILVGYNHSVEARTYIPIFITLALLTIYAFILFIKNKEKNITDKLTQNKNLFVYVSIIFLILYFFAPNRISAGSLTNRFGLFFFFNLIIWLSLNKYPNKVQYFLVFIVFISMLHTRILNISVYHNQKNQIAELKELEQYIEPGSVVCHYVKSENWFHPHFGLYVGTDLPLINVKIPQCSGQFPLVWKKDIPSIFLAENNISPNAHSSEHVYDSIRFVDYIIIFYDKQFWNSKEDAENQVRIKCFFEHAYTSSNKLVSLYRFKVPDEIKSLKNTDGISKSNINSRTMNQHKLQLMSAYLERFKENPNILKN
;
A
#
# COMPACT_ATOMS: atom_id res chain seq x y z
N MET A 1 -26.75 -32.28 -22.45
CA MET A 1 -27.04 -30.83 -22.49
C MET A 1 -28.26 -30.58 -23.36
N GLN A 2 -29.30 -29.96 -22.82
CA GLN A 2 -30.57 -29.73 -23.53
C GLN A 2 -30.41 -28.65 -24.63
N LYS A 3 -31.08 -28.80 -25.78
CA LYS A 3 -31.10 -27.85 -26.90
C LYS A 3 -31.35 -26.38 -26.49
N SER A 4 -32.07 -26.15 -25.39
CA SER A 4 -32.34 -24.82 -24.82
C SER A 4 -31.11 -24.13 -24.23
N GLN A 5 -30.18 -24.88 -23.65
CA GLN A 5 -28.93 -24.33 -23.10
C GLN A 5 -27.98 -23.90 -24.22
N ILE A 6 -27.93 -24.66 -25.32
CA ILE A 6 -27.11 -24.35 -26.49
C ILE A 6 -27.66 -23.11 -27.21
N SER A 7 -28.99 -22.99 -27.37
CA SER A 7 -29.58 -21.79 -28.01
C SER A 7 -29.40 -20.52 -27.17
N ASN A 8 -29.47 -20.62 -25.84
CA ASN A 8 -29.17 -19.51 -24.93
C ASN A 8 -27.69 -19.11 -25.00
N LEU A 9 -26.77 -20.08 -25.04
CA LEU A 9 -25.33 -19.81 -25.17
C LEU A 9 -25.02 -19.10 -26.50
N ILE A 10 -25.62 -19.54 -27.62
CA ILE A 10 -25.46 -18.91 -28.93
C ILE A 10 -26.03 -17.50 -28.94
N ARG A 11 -27.18 -17.26 -28.29
CA ARG A 11 -27.77 -15.91 -28.17
C ARG A 11 -26.88 -14.97 -27.37
N ILE A 12 -26.32 -15.45 -26.26
CA ILE A 12 -25.37 -14.70 -25.42
C ILE A 12 -24.10 -14.38 -26.22
N LEU A 13 -23.52 -15.37 -26.91
CA LEU A 13 -22.34 -15.17 -27.77
C LEU A 13 -22.60 -14.16 -28.90
N LYS A 14 -23.76 -14.22 -29.56
CA LYS A 14 -24.15 -13.23 -30.59
C LYS A 14 -24.27 -11.82 -30.01
N SER A 15 -24.83 -11.68 -28.80
CA SER A 15 -24.91 -10.39 -28.09
C SER A 15 -23.51 -9.84 -27.76
N TYR A 16 -22.57 -10.68 -27.34
CA TYR A 16 -21.18 -10.25 -27.11
C TYR A 16 -20.47 -9.88 -28.41
N LEU A 17 -20.67 -10.64 -29.48
CA LEU A 17 -20.11 -10.34 -30.80
C LEU A 17 -20.67 -9.03 -31.38
N SER A 18 -21.93 -8.68 -31.15
CA SER A 18 -22.49 -7.38 -31.56
C SER A 18 -21.91 -6.22 -30.76
N ILE A 19 -21.60 -6.41 -29.48
CA ILE A 19 -20.92 -5.40 -28.67
C ILE A 19 -19.50 -5.16 -29.21
N LEU A 20 -18.76 -6.24 -29.53
CA LEU A 20 -17.42 -6.14 -30.12
C LEU A 20 -17.41 -5.42 -31.47
N LYS A 21 -18.45 -5.60 -32.30
CA LYS A 21 -18.61 -4.90 -33.60
C LYS A 21 -18.85 -3.39 -33.46
N ASN A 22 -19.33 -2.93 -32.31
CA ASN A 22 -19.66 -1.52 -32.05
C ASN A 22 -18.59 -0.78 -31.23
N LEU A 23 -17.43 -1.40 -30.99
CA LEU A 23 -16.33 -0.76 -30.25
C LEU A 23 -15.70 0.36 -31.06
N ASN A 24 -15.54 1.53 -30.45
CA ASN A 24 -14.75 2.59 -31.03
C ASN A 24 -13.25 2.27 -30.91
N LYS A 25 -12.41 2.92 -31.72
CA LYS A 25 -10.95 2.71 -31.70
C LYS A 25 -10.32 2.87 -30.31
N SER A 26 -10.81 3.82 -29.51
CA SER A 26 -10.35 4.01 -28.12
C SER A 26 -10.63 2.80 -27.23
N ASP A 27 -11.75 2.11 -27.46
CA ASP A 27 -12.18 1.00 -26.63
C ASP A 27 -11.35 -0.26 -26.92
N VAL A 28 -10.92 -0.45 -28.18
CA VAL A 28 -10.00 -1.53 -28.56
C VAL A 28 -8.65 -1.38 -27.85
N PHE A 29 -8.05 -0.17 -27.89
CA PHE A 29 -6.79 0.09 -27.19
C PHE A 29 -6.94 -0.09 -25.67
N LEU A 30 -8.06 0.40 -25.12
CA LEU A 30 -8.38 0.27 -23.70
C LEU A 30 -8.44 -1.21 -23.27
N ILE A 31 -9.13 -2.06 -24.01
CA ILE A 31 -9.23 -3.50 -23.74
C ILE A 31 -7.85 -4.16 -23.82
N GLY A 32 -7.06 -3.87 -24.86
CA GLY A 32 -5.72 -4.42 -25.01
C GLY A 32 -4.80 -4.08 -23.83
N LEU A 33 -4.83 -2.83 -23.36
CA LEU A 33 -4.05 -2.38 -22.21
C LEU A 33 -4.54 -2.99 -20.88
N PHE A 34 -5.84 -3.24 -20.70
CA PHE A 34 -6.34 -4.01 -19.56
C PHE A 34 -5.86 -5.46 -19.57
N ILE A 35 -5.92 -6.14 -20.72
CA ILE A 35 -5.45 -7.53 -20.83
C ILE A 35 -3.98 -7.63 -20.40
N ILE A 36 -3.13 -6.73 -20.91
CA ILE A 36 -1.72 -6.67 -20.50
C ILE A 36 -1.58 -6.32 -19.01
N SER A 37 -2.40 -5.42 -18.47
CA SER A 37 -2.34 -5.05 -17.06
C SER A 37 -2.54 -6.26 -16.13
N PHE A 38 -3.45 -7.16 -16.48
CA PHE A 38 -3.82 -8.29 -15.62
C PHE A 38 -2.96 -9.54 -15.82
N ILE A 39 -2.25 -9.67 -16.94
CA ILE A 39 -1.52 -10.89 -17.30
C ILE A 39 -0.57 -11.38 -16.19
N GLN A 40 0.12 -10.46 -15.52
CA GLN A 40 1.10 -10.78 -14.46
C GLN A 40 0.47 -11.46 -13.23
N PHE A 41 -0.81 -11.20 -12.92
CA PHE A 41 -1.46 -11.74 -11.72
C PHE A 41 -1.84 -13.21 -11.84
N PHE A 42 -1.77 -13.79 -13.03
CA PHE A 42 -2.09 -15.20 -13.26
C PHE A 42 -0.89 -16.14 -13.10
N PHE A 43 0.34 -15.62 -13.01
CA PHE A 43 1.57 -16.44 -12.94
C PHE A 43 1.99 -16.86 -11.52
N SER A 44 1.47 -16.20 -10.48
CA SER A 44 1.75 -16.53 -9.09
C SER A 44 0.47 -16.49 -8.25
N ARG A 45 0.42 -17.27 -7.18
CA ARG A 45 -0.72 -17.27 -6.23
C ARG A 45 -0.77 -15.95 -5.48
N TYR A 46 0.31 -15.58 -4.81
CA TYR A 46 0.50 -14.27 -4.16
C TYR A 46 1.14 -13.30 -5.15
N THR A 47 0.82 -12.01 -5.02
CA THR A 47 1.49 -10.95 -5.78
C THR A 47 2.71 -10.48 -4.99
N PRO A 48 3.94 -10.89 -5.35
CA PRO A 48 5.10 -10.54 -4.54
C PRO A 48 5.29 -9.03 -4.51
N SER A 49 5.43 -8.52 -3.30
CA SER A 49 5.53 -7.10 -3.00
C SER A 49 6.26 -6.92 -1.68
N LEU A 50 6.90 -5.76 -1.51
CA LEU A 50 7.66 -5.43 -0.30
C LEU A 50 6.71 -5.31 0.89
N ASP A 51 5.67 -4.47 0.78
CA ASP A 51 4.77 -4.13 1.89
C ASP A 51 3.47 -4.93 1.92
N ALA A 52 3.15 -5.68 0.86
CA ALA A 52 1.96 -6.53 0.86
C ALA A 52 1.89 -7.52 2.03
N PRO A 53 2.97 -8.25 2.43
CA PRO A 53 2.88 -9.26 3.48
C PRO A 53 2.41 -8.68 4.81
N GLN A 54 2.92 -7.50 5.17
CA GLN A 54 2.57 -6.81 6.41
C GLN A 54 1.14 -6.27 6.39
N HIS A 55 0.66 -5.76 5.25
CA HIS A 55 -0.73 -5.36 5.10
C HIS A 55 -1.68 -6.56 5.21
N LEU A 56 -1.40 -7.64 4.49
CA LEU A 56 -2.24 -8.84 4.51
C LEU A 56 -2.27 -9.48 5.91
N HIS A 57 -1.15 -9.55 6.61
CA HIS A 57 -1.11 -10.03 7.99
C HIS A 57 -1.92 -9.14 8.95
N ALA A 58 -1.78 -7.80 8.85
CA ALA A 58 -2.57 -6.88 9.67
C ALA A 58 -4.07 -7.00 9.39
N ILE A 59 -4.45 -7.18 8.12
CA ILE A 59 -5.84 -7.36 7.70
C ILE A 59 -6.41 -8.68 8.21
N ASN A 60 -5.63 -9.75 8.19
CA ASN A 60 -6.02 -11.03 8.80
C ASN A 60 -6.35 -10.84 10.28
N ASN A 61 -5.46 -10.21 11.04
CA ASN A 61 -5.70 -9.93 12.46
C ASN A 61 -6.92 -9.03 12.71
N LEU A 62 -7.16 -8.02 11.87
CA LEU A 62 -8.39 -7.20 11.94
C LEU A 62 -9.65 -8.04 11.73
N VAL A 63 -9.65 -8.91 10.71
CA VAL A 63 -10.77 -9.80 10.40
C VAL A 63 -11.02 -10.77 11.56
N GLU A 64 -9.96 -11.28 12.18
CA GLU A 64 -10.06 -12.20 13.32
C GLU A 64 -10.60 -11.52 14.58
N ILE A 65 -10.24 -10.26 14.84
CA ILE A 65 -10.86 -9.44 15.89
C ILE A 65 -12.36 -9.27 15.62
N ILE A 66 -12.75 -8.96 14.37
CA ILE A 66 -14.17 -8.80 13.98
C ILE A 66 -14.95 -10.12 14.16
N LYS A 67 -14.30 -11.27 13.92
CA LYS A 67 -14.88 -12.60 14.17
C LYS A 67 -14.94 -13.00 15.64
N GLY A 68 -14.39 -12.19 16.55
CA GLY A 68 -14.38 -12.46 18.00
C GLY A 68 -13.27 -13.41 18.46
N ASN A 69 -12.17 -13.53 17.71
CA ASN A 69 -11.01 -14.33 18.12
C ASN A 69 -10.35 -13.70 19.36
N SER A 70 -10.55 -14.31 20.53
CA SER A 70 -10.06 -13.78 21.81
C SER A 70 -8.54 -13.75 21.88
N LEU A 71 -7.84 -14.73 21.28
CA LEU A 71 -6.38 -14.81 21.33
C LEU A 71 -5.73 -13.64 20.60
N ILE A 72 -6.24 -13.26 19.43
CA ILE A 72 -5.75 -12.08 18.69
C ILE A 72 -6.15 -10.79 19.41
N SER A 73 -7.37 -10.76 19.94
CA SER A 73 -7.91 -9.61 20.66
C SER A 73 -7.18 -9.31 21.98
N ASP A 74 -6.42 -10.25 22.55
CA ASP A 74 -5.58 -9.98 23.73
C ASP A 74 -4.38 -9.08 23.39
N TYR A 75 -3.94 -9.06 22.13
CA TYR A 75 -2.74 -8.34 21.69
C TYR A 75 -3.04 -7.09 20.87
N PHE A 76 -4.08 -7.16 20.03
CA PHE A 76 -4.39 -6.11 19.08
C PHE A 76 -5.78 -5.53 19.32
N GLU A 77 -5.96 -4.28 18.92
CA GLU A 77 -7.26 -3.63 18.82
C GLU A 77 -7.40 -2.85 17.52
N ILE A 78 -8.65 -2.59 17.15
CA ILE A 78 -8.96 -1.65 16.08
C ILE A 78 -8.58 -0.25 16.57
N ASN A 79 -7.80 0.46 15.75
CA ASN A 79 -7.36 1.81 16.07
C ASN A 79 -8.56 2.74 16.25
N LYS A 80 -8.61 3.40 17.40
CA LYS A 80 -9.65 4.39 17.75
C LYS A 80 -9.50 5.67 16.94
N VAL A 81 -8.29 5.95 16.44
CA VAL A 81 -8.03 7.07 15.54
C VAL A 81 -8.43 6.69 14.13
N ILE A 82 -9.23 7.55 13.48
CA ILE A 82 -9.56 7.36 12.06
C ILE A 82 -8.35 7.78 11.22
N VAL A 83 -7.62 6.77 10.71
CA VAL A 83 -6.37 6.96 9.98
C VAL A 83 -6.54 6.93 8.46
N GLY A 84 -5.60 7.55 7.74
CA GLY A 84 -5.56 7.53 6.27
C GLY A 84 -5.00 6.23 5.67
N TYR A 85 -5.41 5.07 6.18
CA TYR A 85 -5.02 3.74 5.68
C TYR A 85 -6.21 2.76 5.63
N TRP A 86 -7.41 3.21 5.99
CA TRP A 86 -8.58 2.37 6.12
C TRP A 86 -9.04 1.75 4.79
N MET A 87 -8.93 2.48 3.67
CA MET A 87 -9.60 2.06 2.44
C MET A 87 -9.11 0.72 1.86
N PRO A 88 -7.79 0.47 1.68
CA PRO A 88 -7.31 -0.86 1.25
C PRO A 88 -7.57 -1.96 2.27
N HIS A 89 -7.41 -1.67 3.57
CA HIS A 89 -7.67 -2.64 4.64
C HIS A 89 -9.14 -3.06 4.66
N PHE A 90 -10.06 -2.12 4.44
CA PHE A 90 -11.49 -2.39 4.33
C PHE A 90 -11.80 -3.25 3.10
N ILE A 91 -11.29 -2.90 1.91
CA ILE A 91 -11.60 -3.65 0.68
C ILE A 91 -11.06 -5.07 0.76
N ILE A 92 -9.77 -5.22 1.08
CA ILE A 92 -9.14 -6.53 1.18
C ILE A 92 -9.77 -7.31 2.33
N GLY A 93 -9.98 -6.69 3.50
CA GLY A 93 -10.61 -7.32 4.65
C GLY A 93 -12.02 -7.81 4.37
N LEU A 94 -12.84 -7.03 3.64
CA LEU A 94 -14.18 -7.43 3.22
C LEU A 94 -14.15 -8.73 2.40
N PHE A 95 -13.23 -8.84 1.43
CA PHE A 95 -13.08 -10.08 0.65
C PHE A 95 -12.44 -11.20 1.48
N HIS A 96 -11.50 -10.88 2.36
CA HIS A 96 -10.82 -11.81 3.25
C HIS A 96 -11.74 -12.48 4.28
N LEU A 97 -12.93 -11.91 4.53
CA LEU A 97 -13.96 -12.57 5.36
C LEU A 97 -14.36 -13.95 4.83
N PHE A 98 -14.31 -14.17 3.52
CA PHE A 98 -14.77 -15.40 2.87
C PHE A 98 -13.84 -15.94 1.76
N LEU A 99 -12.72 -15.26 1.47
CA LEU A 99 -11.69 -15.69 0.53
C LEU A 99 -10.33 -15.72 1.21
N PRO A 100 -9.37 -16.54 0.73
CA PRO A 100 -8.00 -16.47 1.21
C PRO A 100 -7.35 -15.13 0.82
N SER A 101 -6.35 -14.70 1.59
CA SER A 101 -5.68 -13.40 1.48
C SER A 101 -5.20 -13.09 0.07
N TRP A 102 -4.64 -14.08 -0.63
CA TRP A 102 -4.12 -13.89 -1.99
C TRP A 102 -5.22 -13.59 -3.03
N MET A 103 -6.44 -14.12 -2.84
CA MET A 103 -7.58 -13.81 -3.72
C MET A 103 -8.13 -12.42 -3.41
N ALA A 104 -8.28 -12.10 -2.11
CA ALA A 104 -8.72 -10.79 -1.66
C ALA A 104 -7.81 -9.67 -2.19
N GLU A 105 -6.49 -9.87 -2.12
CA GLU A 105 -5.50 -8.96 -2.69
C GLU A 105 -5.67 -8.78 -4.21
N LYS A 106 -5.82 -9.86 -4.97
CA LYS A 106 -5.99 -9.76 -6.44
C LYS A 106 -7.25 -9.02 -6.84
N ILE A 107 -8.35 -9.24 -6.11
CA ILE A 107 -9.59 -8.50 -6.34
C ILE A 107 -9.35 -7.00 -6.06
N TYR A 108 -8.68 -6.66 -4.97
CA TYR A 108 -8.28 -5.29 -4.69
C TYR A 108 -7.41 -4.69 -5.81
N LEU A 109 -6.41 -5.41 -6.32
CA LEU A 109 -5.56 -4.95 -7.42
C LEU A 109 -6.35 -4.71 -8.72
N ILE A 110 -7.35 -5.55 -9.01
CA ILE A 110 -8.25 -5.38 -10.16
C ILE A 110 -9.12 -4.13 -9.98
N ILE A 111 -9.73 -3.96 -8.79
CA ILE A 111 -10.51 -2.76 -8.45
C ILE A 111 -9.64 -1.51 -8.58
N TYR A 112 -8.40 -1.55 -8.11
CA TYR A 112 -7.45 -0.46 -8.22
C TYR A 112 -7.17 -0.08 -9.68
N ILE A 113 -6.84 -1.05 -10.54
CA ILE A 113 -6.53 -0.80 -11.96
C ILE A 113 -7.74 -0.17 -12.67
N PHE A 114 -8.93 -0.74 -12.52
CA PHE A 114 -10.14 -0.17 -13.11
C PHE A 114 -10.46 1.21 -12.55
N GLY A 115 -10.40 1.36 -11.22
CA GLY A 115 -10.66 2.62 -10.54
C GLY A 115 -9.73 3.74 -11.02
N MET A 116 -8.44 3.45 -11.19
CA MET A 116 -7.46 4.42 -11.70
C MET A 116 -7.79 4.87 -13.12
N VAL A 117 -8.00 3.91 -14.03
CA VAL A 117 -8.28 4.22 -15.45
C VAL A 117 -9.58 5.02 -15.60
N TYR A 118 -10.65 4.58 -14.95
CA TYR A 118 -11.95 5.21 -15.09
C TYR A 118 -12.06 6.53 -14.35
N SER A 119 -11.44 6.70 -13.18
CA SER A 119 -11.40 8.00 -12.48
C SER A 119 -10.58 9.03 -13.26
N PHE A 120 -9.46 8.63 -13.86
CA PHE A 120 -8.67 9.50 -14.73
C PHE A 120 -9.47 9.91 -15.98
N ARG A 121 -10.07 8.94 -16.68
CA ARG A 121 -10.94 9.22 -17.84
C ARG A 121 -12.13 10.10 -17.46
N TYR A 122 -12.73 9.88 -16.28
CA TYR A 122 -13.82 10.68 -15.76
C TYR A 122 -13.41 12.14 -15.55
N LEU A 123 -12.21 12.41 -15.03
CA LEU A 123 -11.66 13.76 -14.91
C LEU A 123 -11.54 14.43 -16.28
N ILE A 124 -10.87 13.78 -17.25
CA ILE A 124 -10.71 14.31 -18.61
C ILE A 124 -12.08 14.66 -19.23
N LYS A 125 -13.02 13.72 -19.17
CA LYS A 125 -14.38 13.90 -19.72
C LYS A 125 -15.24 14.90 -18.95
N SER A 126 -14.89 15.22 -17.71
CA SER A 126 -15.59 16.25 -16.94
C SER A 126 -15.11 17.66 -17.30
N ILE A 127 -13.89 17.78 -17.83
CA ILE A 127 -13.34 19.06 -18.32
C ILE A 127 -13.71 19.26 -19.79
N ASP A 128 -13.60 18.21 -20.60
CA ASP A 128 -13.90 18.21 -22.03
C ASP A 128 -14.70 16.94 -22.42
N PRO A 129 -16.05 17.01 -22.42
CA PRO A 129 -16.91 15.88 -22.76
C PRO A 129 -16.66 15.31 -24.16
N GLU A 130 -16.28 16.16 -25.11
CA GLU A 130 -16.01 15.80 -26.50
C GLU A 130 -14.55 15.35 -26.73
N ASN A 131 -13.75 15.22 -25.67
CA ASN A 131 -12.35 14.84 -25.79
C ASN A 131 -12.20 13.46 -26.45
N LYS A 132 -11.53 13.41 -27.60
CA LYS A 132 -11.21 12.16 -28.34
C LYS A 132 -9.73 11.81 -28.29
N SER A 133 -8.96 12.50 -27.45
CA SER A 133 -7.51 12.25 -27.32
C SER A 133 -7.28 10.84 -26.79
N LEU A 134 -6.23 10.17 -27.26
CA LEU A 134 -5.74 8.89 -26.74
C LEU A 134 -4.59 9.10 -25.75
N VAL A 135 -4.12 10.33 -25.56
CA VAL A 135 -2.99 10.65 -24.66
C VAL A 135 -3.27 10.25 -23.22
N TRP A 136 -4.53 10.26 -22.78
CA TRP A 136 -4.91 9.82 -21.43
C TRP A 136 -4.59 8.34 -21.17
N LEU A 137 -4.42 7.51 -22.21
CA LEU A 137 -4.01 6.10 -22.06
C LEU A 137 -2.60 5.93 -21.50
N VAL A 138 -1.78 6.99 -21.48
CA VAL A 138 -0.46 6.97 -20.81
C VAL A 138 -0.60 6.67 -19.31
N ILE A 139 -1.76 6.93 -18.71
CA ILE A 139 -2.02 6.60 -17.31
C ILE A 139 -1.72 5.12 -16.99
N PHE A 140 -1.88 4.21 -17.96
CA PHE A 140 -1.60 2.79 -17.77
C PHE A 140 -0.15 2.49 -17.35
N SER A 141 0.82 3.27 -17.83
CA SER A 141 2.22 3.13 -17.40
C SER A 141 2.41 3.57 -15.94
N PHE A 142 1.60 4.51 -15.46
CA PHE A 142 1.70 5.09 -14.12
C PHE A 142 0.85 4.38 -13.06
N ILE A 143 -0.14 3.58 -13.47
CA ILE A 143 -0.88 2.67 -12.58
C ILE A 143 0.08 1.70 -11.87
N PHE A 144 1.11 1.26 -12.58
CA PHE A 144 2.15 0.40 -12.04
C PHE A 144 3.39 1.18 -11.60
N SER A 145 3.14 2.31 -10.94
CA SER A 145 4.19 3.04 -10.23
C SER A 145 4.93 2.12 -9.24
N SER A 146 6.16 2.51 -8.89
CA SER A 146 6.97 1.82 -7.90
C SER A 146 6.22 1.63 -6.58
N TYR A 147 5.44 2.62 -6.15
CA TYR A 147 4.58 2.54 -4.97
C TYR A 147 3.57 1.39 -5.06
N GLN A 148 2.86 1.26 -6.19
CA GLN A 148 1.90 0.17 -6.33
C GLN A 148 2.61 -1.20 -6.39
N LEU A 149 3.72 -1.32 -7.12
CA LEU A 149 4.46 -2.57 -7.25
C LEU A 149 5.10 -3.04 -5.93
N LEU A 150 5.43 -2.09 -5.04
CA LEU A 150 6.01 -2.35 -3.72
C LEU A 150 4.97 -2.46 -2.60
N GLY A 151 3.67 -2.36 -2.90
CA GLY A 151 2.61 -2.62 -1.92
C GLY A 151 2.12 -1.41 -1.12
N TYR A 152 2.43 -0.18 -1.55
CA TYR A 152 1.93 1.06 -0.93
C TYR A 152 0.46 1.30 -1.29
N TYR A 153 -0.41 0.36 -0.89
CA TYR A 153 -1.80 0.25 -1.32
C TYR A 153 -2.61 1.51 -0.98
N ALA A 154 -2.48 2.04 0.23
CA ALA A 154 -3.18 3.23 0.69
C ALA A 154 -2.88 4.46 -0.20
N PHE A 155 -1.60 4.74 -0.41
CA PHE A 155 -1.14 5.85 -1.23
C PHE A 155 -1.62 5.74 -2.69
N SER A 156 -1.44 4.57 -3.30
CA SER A 156 -1.85 4.34 -4.69
C SER A 156 -3.37 4.43 -4.86
N PHE A 157 -4.15 3.80 -3.97
CA PHE A 157 -5.61 3.79 -4.06
C PHE A 157 -6.21 5.19 -3.92
N ALA A 158 -5.61 6.05 -3.10
CA ALA A 158 -6.05 7.43 -2.93
C ALA A 158 -6.04 8.25 -4.23
N ALA A 159 -5.19 7.91 -5.21
CA ALA A 159 -5.17 8.57 -6.51
C ALA A 159 -6.50 8.43 -7.28
N ILE A 160 -7.27 7.36 -7.06
CA ILE A 160 -8.62 7.18 -7.63
C ILE A 160 -9.54 8.31 -7.19
N PHE A 161 -9.55 8.60 -5.88
CA PHE A 161 -10.38 9.67 -5.32
C PHE A 161 -9.81 11.05 -5.61
N TYR A 162 -8.49 11.19 -5.78
CA TYR A 162 -7.88 12.43 -6.27
C TYR A 162 -8.46 12.82 -7.65
N PHE A 163 -8.42 11.90 -8.63
CA PHE A 163 -8.96 12.18 -9.96
C PHE A 163 -10.49 12.34 -9.94
N THR A 164 -11.19 11.47 -9.19
CA THR A 164 -12.65 11.53 -9.08
C THR A 164 -13.10 12.85 -8.46
N GLY A 165 -12.45 13.29 -7.37
CA GLY A 165 -12.77 14.55 -6.68
C GLY A 165 -12.55 15.77 -7.56
N LEU A 166 -11.41 15.84 -8.26
CA LEU A 166 -11.17 16.91 -9.24
C LEU A 166 -12.20 16.87 -10.38
N GLY A 167 -12.49 15.69 -10.93
CA GLY A 167 -13.45 15.56 -12.03
C GLY A 167 -14.87 15.95 -11.60
N TYR A 168 -15.23 15.60 -10.37
CA TYR A 168 -16.53 15.92 -9.79
C TYR A 168 -16.71 17.42 -9.61
N TRP A 169 -15.66 18.12 -9.17
CA TRP A 169 -15.64 19.58 -9.13
C TRP A 169 -15.92 20.18 -10.51
N PHE A 170 -15.14 19.82 -11.54
CA PHE A 170 -15.34 20.37 -12.89
C PHE A 170 -16.73 20.07 -13.47
N ARG A 171 -17.27 18.87 -13.23
CA ARG A 171 -18.57 18.45 -13.76
C ARG A 171 -19.74 19.23 -13.16
N TYR A 172 -19.67 19.54 -11.87
CA TYR A 172 -20.81 20.07 -11.12
C TYR A 172 -20.61 21.47 -10.56
N LEU A 173 -19.48 22.14 -10.84
CA LEU A 173 -19.14 23.48 -10.35
C LEU A 173 -20.31 24.47 -10.42
N ASN A 174 -21.00 24.52 -11.55
CA ASN A 174 -22.08 25.48 -11.77
C ASN A 174 -23.45 24.99 -11.31
N ASN A 175 -23.58 23.72 -10.92
CA ASN A 175 -24.85 23.06 -10.64
C ASN A 175 -24.81 22.23 -9.34
N PHE A 176 -24.16 22.70 -8.28
CA PHE A 176 -24.21 22.01 -6.99
C PHE A 176 -25.60 22.12 -6.34
N ASN A 177 -26.11 20.98 -5.87
CA ASN A 177 -27.28 20.85 -5.00
C ASN A 177 -26.90 20.01 -3.77
N ALA A 178 -27.81 19.86 -2.79
CA ALA A 178 -27.52 19.15 -1.54
C ALA A 178 -26.99 17.72 -1.77
N LYS A 179 -27.62 16.94 -2.66
CA LYS A 179 -27.16 15.58 -3.01
C LYS A 179 -25.75 15.58 -3.60
N ARG A 180 -25.45 16.56 -4.46
CA ARG A 180 -24.14 16.68 -5.10
C ARG A 180 -23.05 17.10 -4.11
N ILE A 181 -23.37 17.97 -3.17
CA ILE A 181 -22.47 18.36 -2.08
C ILE A 181 -22.19 17.15 -1.18
N LEU A 182 -23.23 16.42 -0.76
CA LEU A 182 -23.06 15.20 0.04
C LEU A 182 -22.19 14.16 -0.68
N THR A 183 -22.41 13.93 -1.97
CA THR A 183 -21.57 13.02 -2.77
C THR A 183 -20.11 13.49 -2.80
N PHE A 184 -19.89 14.80 -2.92
CA PHE A 184 -18.53 15.36 -2.92
C PHE A 184 -17.85 15.21 -1.56
N ILE A 185 -18.56 15.46 -0.46
CA ILE A 185 -18.09 15.18 0.91
C ILE A 185 -17.64 13.72 1.04
N VAL A 186 -18.48 12.78 0.58
CA VAL A 186 -18.15 11.34 0.63
C VAL A 186 -16.88 11.04 -0.16
N ILE A 187 -16.72 11.58 -1.38
CA ILE A 187 -15.51 11.39 -2.18
C ILE A 187 -14.26 11.89 -1.43
N LEU A 188 -14.34 13.05 -0.77
CA LEU A 188 -13.22 13.64 -0.04
C LEU A 188 -12.91 12.92 1.27
N ILE A 189 -13.92 12.39 1.96
CA ILE A 189 -13.72 11.52 3.12
C ILE A 189 -13.02 10.22 2.67
N LEU A 190 -13.47 9.59 1.58
CA LEU A 190 -12.84 8.38 1.05
C LEU A 190 -11.40 8.63 0.59
N LEU A 191 -11.12 9.80 0.03
CA LEU A 191 -9.77 10.25 -0.29
C LEU A 191 -8.88 10.31 0.96
N PHE A 192 -9.36 10.95 2.04
CA PHE A 192 -8.65 11.01 3.31
C PHE A 192 -8.43 9.61 3.91
N LEU A 193 -9.49 8.79 3.99
CA LEU A 193 -9.44 7.42 4.52
C LEU A 193 -8.51 6.51 3.71
N SER A 194 -8.26 6.85 2.45
CA SER A 194 -7.27 6.15 1.62
C SER A 194 -5.85 6.62 1.93
N HIS A 195 -5.57 7.92 1.94
CA HIS A 195 -4.26 8.46 2.30
C HIS A 195 -4.26 9.97 2.59
N GLY A 196 -3.86 10.35 3.82
CA GLY A 196 -3.87 11.75 4.28
C GLY A 196 -2.99 12.70 3.44
N PHE A 197 -1.79 12.29 3.01
CA PHE A 197 -0.95 13.16 2.16
C PHE A 197 -1.55 13.39 0.76
N VAL A 198 -2.27 12.40 0.20
CA VAL A 198 -2.87 12.56 -1.12
C VAL A 198 -4.10 13.47 -1.04
N PHE A 199 -4.81 13.46 0.09
CA PHE A 199 -5.80 14.48 0.40
C PHE A 199 -5.18 15.89 0.46
N ALA A 200 -4.03 16.07 1.12
CA ALA A 200 -3.33 17.36 1.12
C ALA A 200 -2.90 17.80 -0.30
N PHE A 201 -2.42 16.87 -1.13
CA PHE A 201 -2.09 17.12 -2.54
C PHE A 201 -3.32 17.54 -3.35
N TRP A 202 -4.48 16.94 -3.07
CA TRP A 202 -5.75 17.32 -3.67
C TRP A 202 -6.15 18.75 -3.25
N CYS A 203 -6.08 19.08 -1.96
CA CYS A 203 -6.35 20.43 -1.44
C CYS A 203 -5.46 21.49 -2.11
N LEU A 204 -4.17 21.20 -2.28
CA LEU A 204 -3.24 22.06 -3.01
C LEU A 204 -3.67 22.24 -4.48
N SER A 205 -3.98 21.14 -5.15
CA SER A 205 -4.38 21.14 -6.57
C SER A 205 -5.67 21.92 -6.79
N ILE A 206 -6.70 21.67 -5.97
CA ILE A 206 -7.99 22.36 -6.09
C ILE A 206 -7.87 23.84 -5.71
N GLY A 207 -6.99 24.21 -4.78
CA GLY A 207 -6.72 25.61 -4.44
C GLY A 207 -6.17 26.39 -5.63
N ILE A 208 -5.17 25.85 -6.31
CA ILE A 208 -4.59 26.44 -7.53
C ILE A 208 -5.65 26.55 -8.64
N ILE A 209 -6.41 25.48 -8.85
CA ILE A 209 -7.49 25.45 -9.86
C ILE A 209 -8.56 26.49 -9.52
N PHE A 210 -9.00 26.58 -8.26
CA PHE A 210 -10.01 27.52 -7.81
C PHE A 210 -9.58 28.97 -8.04
N ILE A 211 -8.34 29.32 -7.68
CA ILE A 211 -7.79 30.65 -7.92
C ILE A 211 -7.80 30.96 -9.43
N GLY A 212 -7.30 30.04 -10.25
CA GLY A 212 -7.27 30.21 -11.70
C GLY A 212 -8.64 30.35 -12.36
N GLN A 213 -9.64 29.58 -11.92
CA GLN A 213 -11.01 29.64 -12.44
C GLN A 213 -11.72 30.95 -12.12
N ASN A 214 -11.40 31.58 -10.98
CA ASN A 214 -12.13 32.73 -10.47
C ASN A 214 -11.35 34.05 -10.57
N ILE A 215 -10.12 34.07 -11.11
CA ILE A 215 -9.28 35.28 -11.18
C ILE A 215 -9.97 36.45 -11.90
N LYS A 216 -10.77 36.18 -12.94
CA LYS A 216 -11.54 37.22 -13.63
C LYS A 216 -12.69 37.77 -12.79
N GLU A 217 -13.41 36.88 -12.10
CA GLU A 217 -14.48 37.29 -11.19
C GLU A 217 -13.89 38.15 -10.06
N PHE A 218 -12.67 37.83 -9.59
CA PHE A 218 -11.93 38.66 -8.65
C PHE A 218 -11.60 40.05 -9.22
N LEU A 219 -11.03 40.11 -10.43
CA LEU A 219 -10.70 41.38 -11.09
C LEU A 219 -11.94 42.25 -11.38
N ASN A 220 -13.05 41.60 -11.71
CA ASN A 220 -14.34 42.26 -11.98
C ASN A 220 -15.16 42.51 -10.70
N LYS A 221 -14.60 42.27 -9.52
CA LYS A 221 -15.23 42.48 -8.20
C LYS A 221 -16.56 41.72 -8.00
N SER A 222 -16.75 40.58 -8.67
CA SER A 222 -17.96 39.74 -8.56
C SER A 222 -17.85 38.76 -7.38
N TYR A 223 -17.65 39.29 -6.17
CA TYR A 223 -17.28 38.48 -5.00
C TYR A 223 -18.37 37.52 -4.54
N ILE A 224 -19.65 37.80 -4.80
CA ILE A 224 -20.77 36.96 -4.36
C ILE A 224 -20.72 35.57 -5.01
N GLN A 225 -20.41 35.50 -6.31
CA GLN A 225 -20.34 34.23 -7.05
C GLN A 225 -19.16 33.40 -6.58
N ILE A 226 -18.01 34.05 -6.37
CA ILE A 226 -16.79 33.42 -5.83
C ILE A 226 -17.05 32.90 -4.43
N PHE A 227 -17.67 33.70 -3.57
CA PHE A 227 -17.98 33.33 -2.19
C PHE A 227 -18.88 32.11 -2.14
N ARG A 228 -19.90 32.02 -3.01
CA ARG A 228 -20.77 30.83 -3.09
C ARG A 228 -19.98 29.57 -3.47
N LYS A 229 -19.12 29.65 -4.50
CA LYS A 229 -18.27 28.51 -4.91
C LYS A 229 -17.28 28.11 -3.80
N LEU A 230 -16.68 29.10 -3.14
CA LEU A 230 -15.75 28.89 -2.03
C LEU A 230 -16.46 28.24 -0.84
N LEU A 231 -17.66 28.69 -0.48
CA LEU A 231 -18.45 28.12 0.60
C LEU A 231 -18.79 26.65 0.32
N ILE A 232 -19.20 26.32 -0.91
CA ILE A 232 -19.44 24.92 -1.30
C ILE A 232 -18.17 24.08 -1.15
N LEU A 233 -17.02 24.60 -1.59
CA LEU A 233 -15.74 23.91 -1.47
C LEU A 233 -15.35 23.70 0.00
N ILE A 234 -15.45 24.75 0.83
CA ILE A 234 -15.15 24.69 2.27
C ILE A 234 -16.06 23.67 2.97
N ILE A 235 -17.38 23.77 2.78
CA ILE A 235 -18.34 22.82 3.37
C ILE A 235 -18.02 21.37 2.96
N SER A 236 -17.61 21.17 1.70
CA SER A 236 -17.30 19.85 1.19
C SER A 236 -16.00 19.28 1.76
N VAL A 237 -14.98 20.14 1.93
CA VAL A 237 -13.65 19.76 2.42
C VAL A 237 -13.60 19.62 3.94
N LEU A 238 -14.40 20.40 4.67
CA LEU A 238 -14.32 20.55 6.12
C LEU A 238 -14.35 19.21 6.89
N PRO A 239 -15.26 18.25 6.59
CA PRO A 239 -15.28 16.98 7.31
C PRO A 239 -13.97 16.19 7.18
N ALA A 240 -13.47 16.02 5.95
CA ALA A 240 -12.22 15.32 5.69
C ALA A 240 -11.01 16.08 6.28
N PHE A 241 -11.06 17.41 6.28
CA PHE A 241 -10.02 18.25 6.87
C PHE A 241 -9.96 18.12 8.39
N ILE A 242 -11.10 18.08 9.08
CA ILE A 242 -11.15 17.83 10.53
C ILE A 242 -10.52 16.47 10.86
N MET A 243 -10.88 15.43 10.10
CA MET A 243 -10.28 14.10 10.26
C MET A 243 -8.77 14.12 9.99
N PHE A 244 -8.31 14.87 9.00
CA PHE A 244 -6.90 15.05 8.69
C PHE A 244 -6.13 15.71 9.83
N ILE A 245 -6.64 16.81 10.41
CA ILE A 245 -6.00 17.47 11.56
C ILE A 245 -5.95 16.53 12.77
N TYR A 246 -7.04 15.80 13.05
CA TYR A 246 -7.06 14.81 14.13
C TYR A 246 -6.03 13.70 13.91
N TYR A 247 -5.95 13.15 12.69
CA TYR A 247 -4.95 12.16 12.30
C TYR A 247 -3.52 12.67 12.51
N ILE A 248 -3.20 13.84 11.97
CA ILE A 248 -1.86 14.43 12.05
C ILE A 248 -1.44 14.65 13.51
N LYS A 249 -2.34 15.16 14.36
CA LYS A 249 -2.06 15.38 15.79
C LYS A 249 -1.70 14.07 16.52
N ASN A 250 -2.38 12.97 16.20
CA ASN A 250 -2.16 11.68 16.85
C ASN A 250 -0.95 10.92 16.29
N VAL A 251 -0.66 11.05 14.98
CA VAL A 251 0.41 10.28 14.32
C VAL A 251 1.78 10.96 14.39
N MET A 252 1.86 12.29 14.31
CA MET A 252 3.16 12.99 14.41
C MET A 252 3.80 12.85 15.81
N GLY A 253 3.02 12.52 16.84
CA GLY A 253 3.55 12.22 18.19
C GLY A 253 4.24 10.85 18.34
N ILE A 254 4.17 9.97 17.33
CA ILE A 254 4.65 8.57 17.41
C ILE A 254 5.99 8.38 16.68
N ASN A 255 6.30 9.22 15.68
CA ASN A 255 7.48 9.06 14.82
C ASN A 255 8.56 10.12 15.14
N ASN A 256 9.26 9.97 16.27
CA ASN A 256 10.24 10.98 16.73
C ASN A 256 11.65 10.86 16.12
N VAL A 257 11.89 9.91 15.22
CA VAL A 257 13.21 9.74 14.57
C VAL A 257 13.04 9.67 13.06
N VAL A 258 13.27 10.79 12.38
CA VAL A 258 13.42 10.82 10.93
C VAL A 258 14.90 11.11 10.66
N GLN A 259 15.66 10.07 10.30
CA GLN A 259 16.96 10.29 9.70
C GLN A 259 16.75 10.91 8.32
N ASP A 260 17.32 12.10 8.14
CA ASP A 260 17.28 12.82 6.89
C ASP A 260 18.22 12.16 5.87
N TYR A 261 17.65 11.48 4.89
CA TYR A 261 18.36 11.10 3.68
C TYR A 261 18.09 12.13 2.60
N TYR A 262 19.04 13.06 2.40
CA TYR A 262 18.99 14.03 1.32
C TYR A 262 19.57 13.41 0.04
N LEU A 263 18.75 13.29 -1.00
CA LEU A 263 19.24 13.04 -2.35
C LEU A 263 19.88 14.33 -2.87
N SER A 264 21.05 14.22 -3.50
CA SER A 264 21.65 15.38 -4.16
C SER A 264 20.75 15.84 -5.33
N PHE A 265 20.80 17.12 -5.69
CA PHE A 265 20.06 17.64 -6.84
C PHE A 265 20.36 16.86 -8.14
N LYS A 266 21.62 16.45 -8.31
CA LYS A 266 22.06 15.64 -9.45
C LYS A 266 21.37 14.27 -9.47
N ASP A 267 21.27 13.62 -8.32
CA ASP A 267 20.59 12.32 -8.22
C ASP A 267 19.10 12.48 -8.47
N GLN A 268 18.45 13.49 -7.88
CA GLN A 268 17.04 13.79 -8.16
C GLN A 268 16.79 14.02 -9.66
N LEU A 269 17.65 14.78 -10.34
CA LEU A 269 17.53 15.03 -11.78
C LEU A 269 17.63 13.72 -12.59
N PHE A 270 18.55 12.84 -12.20
CA PHE A 270 18.73 11.55 -12.85
C PHE A 270 17.53 10.61 -12.64
N GLU A 271 17.04 10.52 -11.40
CA GLU A 271 15.87 9.71 -11.04
C GLU A 271 14.61 10.25 -11.74
N PHE A 272 14.49 11.57 -11.91
CA PHE A 272 13.41 12.21 -12.66
C PHE A 272 13.42 11.81 -14.14
N PHE A 273 14.55 11.93 -14.83
CA PHE A 273 14.67 11.58 -16.25
C PHE A 273 14.49 10.08 -16.53
N ARG A 274 14.87 9.24 -15.57
CA ARG A 274 14.69 7.79 -15.65
C ARG A 274 13.30 7.31 -15.25
N LEU A 275 12.41 8.22 -14.88
CA LEU A 275 11.09 7.90 -14.35
C LEU A 275 11.18 6.88 -13.21
N ARG A 276 12.06 7.13 -12.22
CA ARG A 276 12.26 6.24 -11.06
C ARG A 276 10.94 5.84 -10.39
N ILE A 277 9.98 6.75 -10.36
CA ILE A 277 8.63 6.57 -9.85
C ILE A 277 7.86 5.41 -10.51
N LEU A 278 8.32 4.87 -11.65
CA LEU A 278 7.75 3.72 -12.35
C LEU A 278 8.57 2.43 -12.19
N VAL A 279 9.77 2.52 -11.62
CA VAL A 279 10.69 1.38 -11.48
C VAL A 279 10.41 0.65 -10.18
N GLY A 280 9.90 -0.58 -10.27
CA GLY A 280 9.53 -1.41 -9.13
C GLY A 280 10.70 -2.20 -8.55
N TYR A 281 11.34 -3.04 -9.37
CA TYR A 281 12.23 -4.11 -8.88
C TYR A 281 13.68 -3.94 -9.33
N ASN A 282 13.95 -3.84 -10.64
CA ASN A 282 15.30 -3.73 -11.18
C ASN A 282 15.52 -2.40 -11.88
N HIS A 283 16.24 -1.50 -11.20
CA HIS A 283 16.54 -0.17 -11.72
C HIS A 283 17.27 -0.18 -13.07
N SER A 284 18.24 -1.06 -13.25
CA SER A 284 19.08 -1.08 -14.45
C SER A 284 18.33 -1.50 -15.72
N VAL A 285 17.28 -2.32 -15.59
CA VAL A 285 16.52 -2.86 -16.71
C VAL A 285 15.23 -2.07 -16.93
N GLU A 286 14.44 -1.86 -15.87
CA GLU A 286 13.13 -1.21 -15.98
C GLU A 286 13.26 0.26 -16.39
N ALA A 287 14.21 1.02 -15.84
CA ALA A 287 14.36 2.45 -16.15
C ALA A 287 14.55 2.70 -17.66
N ARG A 288 15.30 1.83 -18.35
CA ARG A 288 15.50 1.93 -19.81
C ARG A 288 14.19 1.81 -20.59
N THR A 289 13.23 1.05 -20.07
CA THR A 289 11.90 0.84 -20.67
C THR A 289 11.05 2.10 -20.66
N TYR A 290 11.31 3.00 -19.71
CA TYR A 290 10.53 4.22 -19.52
C TYR A 290 11.14 5.44 -20.21
N ILE A 291 12.38 5.37 -20.69
CA ILE A 291 13.02 6.47 -21.44
C ILE A 291 12.18 6.92 -22.65
N PRO A 292 11.65 6.02 -23.52
CA PRO A 292 10.81 6.45 -24.64
C PRO A 292 9.52 7.15 -24.21
N ILE A 293 8.93 6.74 -23.08
CA ILE A 293 7.75 7.42 -22.50
C ILE A 293 8.14 8.83 -22.05
N PHE A 294 9.25 8.97 -21.31
CA PHE A 294 9.73 10.28 -20.86
C PHE A 294 9.98 11.23 -22.04
N ILE A 295 10.73 10.78 -23.06
CA ILE A 295 11.03 11.58 -24.25
C ILE A 295 9.72 12.00 -24.95
N THR A 296 8.77 11.07 -25.10
CA THR A 296 7.50 11.38 -25.75
C THR A 296 6.68 12.39 -24.96
N LEU A 297 6.63 12.27 -23.62
CA LEU A 297 5.99 13.26 -22.75
C LEU A 297 6.66 14.63 -22.86
N ALA A 298 8.00 14.68 -22.91
CA ALA A 298 8.74 15.92 -23.09
C ALA A 298 8.45 16.58 -24.45
N LEU A 299 8.43 15.81 -25.54
CA LEU A 299 8.08 16.30 -26.88
C LEU A 299 6.63 16.78 -26.95
N LEU A 300 5.68 16.05 -26.35
CA LEU A 300 4.28 16.46 -26.28
C LEU A 300 4.09 17.71 -25.43
N THR A 301 4.91 17.88 -24.38
CA THR A 301 4.96 19.09 -23.55
C THR A 301 5.41 20.28 -24.39
N ILE A 302 6.53 20.17 -25.11
CA ILE A 302 7.02 21.21 -26.02
C ILE A 302 5.96 21.54 -27.08
N TYR A 303 5.35 20.53 -27.70
CA TYR A 303 4.29 20.74 -28.70
C TYR A 303 3.06 21.42 -28.10
N ALA A 304 2.61 21.03 -26.91
CA ALA A 304 1.50 21.67 -26.21
C ALA A 304 1.81 23.13 -25.86
N PHE A 305 3.06 23.44 -25.47
CA PHE A 305 3.52 24.82 -25.28
C PHE A 305 3.51 25.62 -26.59
N ILE A 306 3.94 25.04 -27.71
CA ILE A 306 3.86 25.69 -29.04
C ILE A 306 2.39 25.98 -29.40
N LEU A 307 1.48 25.02 -29.19
CA LEU A 307 0.04 25.22 -29.38
C LEU A 307 -0.52 26.30 -28.46
N PHE A 308 -0.07 26.33 -27.21
CA PHE A 308 -0.42 27.38 -26.26
C PHE A 308 0.02 28.75 -26.80
N ILE A 309 1.27 28.93 -27.23
CA ILE A 309 1.76 30.19 -27.79
C ILE A 309 0.97 30.59 -29.05
N LYS A 310 0.78 29.66 -30.00
CA LYS A 310 0.06 29.90 -31.26
C LYS A 310 -1.44 30.17 -31.10
N ASN A 311 -2.03 29.87 -29.94
CA ASN A 311 -3.43 30.15 -29.69
C ASN A 311 -3.70 31.67 -29.81
N LYS A 312 -4.56 32.04 -30.77
CA LYS A 312 -4.92 33.43 -31.14
C LYS A 312 -5.92 34.09 -30.18
N GLU A 313 -6.19 33.49 -29.02
CA GLU A 313 -7.00 34.08 -27.97
C GLU A 313 -6.48 35.49 -27.64
N LYS A 314 -7.28 36.53 -27.94
CA LYS A 314 -6.86 37.93 -27.82
C LYS A 314 -6.69 38.36 -26.37
N ASN A 315 -7.46 37.77 -25.45
CA ASN A 315 -7.36 38.07 -24.04
C ASN A 315 -6.41 37.08 -23.35
N ILE A 316 -5.27 37.59 -22.85
CA ILE A 316 -4.25 36.77 -22.20
C ILE A 316 -4.77 36.10 -20.93
N THR A 317 -5.67 36.76 -20.20
CA THR A 317 -6.28 36.20 -18.99
C THR A 317 -7.17 35.02 -19.37
N ASP A 318 -7.99 35.14 -20.41
CA ASP A 318 -8.84 34.05 -20.93
C ASP A 318 -8.00 32.85 -21.33
N LYS A 319 -6.88 33.12 -22.01
CA LYS A 319 -5.94 32.10 -22.46
C LYS A 319 -5.29 31.36 -21.28
N LEU A 320 -4.83 32.06 -20.25
CA LEU A 320 -4.16 31.47 -19.08
C LEU A 320 -5.14 30.71 -18.17
N THR A 321 -6.39 31.17 -18.09
CA THR A 321 -7.39 30.66 -17.13
C THR A 321 -8.28 29.55 -17.70
N GLN A 322 -8.06 29.13 -18.95
CA GLN A 322 -8.78 27.97 -19.50
C GLN A 322 -8.60 26.76 -18.60
N ASN A 323 -9.68 26.05 -18.28
CA ASN A 323 -9.69 24.89 -17.39
C ASN A 323 -8.57 23.89 -17.68
N LYS A 324 -8.25 23.65 -18.96
CA LYS A 324 -7.15 22.76 -19.35
C LYS A 324 -5.78 23.25 -18.86
N ASN A 325 -5.49 24.56 -18.97
CA ASN A 325 -4.18 25.13 -18.66
C ASN A 325 -3.92 25.19 -17.15
N LEU A 326 -4.95 25.13 -16.31
CA LEU A 326 -4.78 25.12 -14.85
C LEU A 326 -3.94 23.93 -14.37
N PHE A 327 -4.02 22.79 -15.06
CA PHE A 327 -3.24 21.59 -14.73
C PHE A 327 -1.74 21.75 -14.99
N VAL A 328 -1.31 22.64 -15.89
CA VAL A 328 0.14 22.91 -16.06
C VAL A 328 0.70 23.65 -14.84
N TYR A 329 -0.09 24.52 -14.21
CA TYR A 329 0.33 25.22 -12.99
C TYR A 329 0.42 24.25 -11.81
N VAL A 330 -0.60 23.38 -11.65
CA VAL A 330 -0.56 22.32 -10.64
C VAL A 330 0.67 21.43 -10.85
N SER A 331 0.93 21.02 -12.10
CA SER A 331 2.12 20.25 -12.46
C SER A 331 3.41 20.97 -12.05
N ILE A 332 3.59 22.24 -12.43
CA ILE A 332 4.78 23.02 -12.10
C ILE A 332 4.99 23.13 -10.58
N ILE A 333 3.92 23.34 -9.80
CA ILE A 333 4.05 23.38 -8.34
C ILE A 333 4.53 22.05 -7.79
N PHE A 334 4.02 20.90 -8.27
CA PHE A 334 4.54 19.60 -7.86
C PHE A 334 5.99 19.36 -8.31
N LEU A 335 6.41 19.93 -9.44
CA LEU A 335 7.81 19.88 -9.88
C LEU A 335 8.72 20.69 -8.95
N ILE A 336 8.30 21.87 -8.52
CA ILE A 336 9.02 22.67 -7.53
C ILE A 336 9.12 21.89 -6.22
N LEU A 337 8.02 21.32 -5.74
CA LEU A 337 8.03 20.50 -4.51
C LEU A 337 8.94 19.27 -4.65
N TYR A 338 9.02 18.64 -5.83
CA TYR A 338 9.94 17.53 -6.07
C TYR A 338 11.40 17.89 -5.77
N PHE A 339 11.87 19.06 -6.24
CA PHE A 339 13.28 19.46 -6.08
C PHE A 339 13.58 20.16 -4.75
N PHE A 340 12.61 20.85 -4.16
CA PHE A 340 12.87 21.77 -3.04
C PHE A 340 12.18 21.39 -1.72
N ALA A 341 11.17 20.51 -1.72
CA ALA A 341 10.52 20.11 -0.47
C ALA A 341 11.38 19.11 0.31
N PRO A 342 11.27 19.08 1.65
CA PRO A 342 11.97 18.09 2.47
C PRO A 342 11.55 16.66 2.09
N ASN A 343 12.53 15.76 1.98
CA ASN A 343 12.31 14.40 1.49
C ASN A 343 11.51 13.53 2.48
N ARG A 344 11.51 13.85 3.78
CA ARG A 344 10.73 13.11 4.79
C ARG A 344 10.12 14.06 5.82
N ILE A 345 8.84 13.86 6.09
CA ILE A 345 8.12 14.43 7.26
C ILE A 345 7.64 13.29 8.18
N SER A 346 7.61 12.05 7.67
CA SER A 346 7.17 10.83 8.35
C SER A 346 7.72 9.62 7.56
N ALA A 347 6.97 8.53 7.42
CA ALA A 347 7.38 7.34 6.70
C ALA A 347 7.36 7.51 5.16
N GLY A 348 8.46 7.10 4.52
CA GLY A 348 8.64 7.07 3.05
C GLY A 348 9.11 8.40 2.45
N SER A 349 9.64 8.33 1.21
CA SER A 349 10.12 9.51 0.46
C SER A 349 8.95 10.36 -0.05
N LEU A 350 8.91 11.64 0.32
CA LEU A 350 7.97 12.63 -0.22
C LEU A 350 8.36 13.09 -1.62
N THR A 351 9.66 13.23 -1.90
CA THR A 351 10.19 13.66 -3.20
C THR A 351 9.59 12.83 -4.34
N ASN A 352 9.70 11.51 -4.29
CA ASN A 352 9.16 10.66 -5.35
C ASN A 352 7.62 10.70 -5.44
N ARG A 353 6.91 11.03 -4.35
CA ARG A 353 5.45 11.23 -4.38
C ARG A 353 5.10 12.52 -5.13
N PHE A 354 5.80 13.62 -4.87
CA PHE A 354 5.63 14.86 -5.64
C PHE A 354 5.90 14.64 -7.14
N GLY A 355 6.94 13.87 -7.47
CA GLY A 355 7.26 13.50 -8.86
C GLY A 355 6.11 12.76 -9.55
N LEU A 356 5.48 11.80 -8.86
CA LEU A 356 4.32 11.09 -9.40
C LEU A 356 3.14 12.04 -9.68
N PHE A 357 2.84 12.96 -8.75
CA PHE A 357 1.75 13.92 -8.93
C PHE A 357 2.06 15.02 -9.94
N PHE A 358 3.34 15.37 -10.15
CA PHE A 358 3.77 16.15 -11.31
C PHE A 358 3.34 15.45 -12.61
N PHE A 359 3.74 14.19 -12.81
CA PHE A 359 3.41 13.48 -14.05
C PHE A 359 1.91 13.24 -14.21
N PHE A 360 1.16 12.95 -13.14
CA PHE A 360 -0.29 12.85 -13.22
C PHE A 360 -0.93 14.13 -13.77
N ASN A 361 -0.58 15.31 -13.23
CA ASN A 361 -1.12 16.59 -13.68
C ASN A 361 -0.61 16.98 -15.06
N LEU A 362 0.63 16.65 -15.40
CA LEU A 362 1.17 16.81 -16.75
C LEU A 362 0.36 16.00 -17.77
N ILE A 363 0.10 14.71 -17.51
CA ILE A 363 -0.68 13.86 -18.40
C ILE A 363 -2.12 14.37 -18.53
N ILE A 364 -2.72 14.90 -17.47
CA ILE A 364 -4.04 15.55 -17.54
C ILE A 364 -4.02 16.71 -18.53
N TRP A 365 -3.07 17.65 -18.35
CA TRP A 365 -2.93 18.80 -19.24
C TRP A 365 -2.69 18.39 -20.69
N LEU A 366 -1.77 17.46 -20.93
CA LEU A 366 -1.51 16.93 -22.27
C LEU A 366 -2.77 16.29 -22.87
N SER A 367 -3.51 15.48 -22.10
CA SER A 367 -4.72 14.81 -22.57
C SER A 367 -5.83 15.76 -23.06
N LEU A 368 -5.84 17.00 -22.58
CA LEU A 368 -6.82 18.03 -22.94
C LEU A 368 -6.43 18.83 -24.20
N ASN A 369 -5.29 18.51 -24.83
CA ASN A 369 -4.87 19.11 -26.09
C ASN A 369 -5.19 18.21 -27.30
N LYS A 370 -5.26 18.84 -28.48
CA LYS A 370 -5.52 18.16 -29.75
C LYS A 370 -4.20 17.85 -30.45
N TYR A 371 -3.98 16.59 -30.78
CA TYR A 371 -2.79 16.12 -31.50
C TYR A 371 -3.17 15.38 -32.78
N PRO A 372 -2.29 15.35 -33.80
CA PRO A 372 -2.50 14.51 -34.97
C PRO A 372 -2.67 13.02 -34.60
N ASN A 373 -3.58 12.31 -35.25
CA ASN A 373 -3.87 10.89 -34.94
C ASN A 373 -2.61 10.01 -35.00
N LYS A 374 -1.70 10.26 -35.94
CA LYS A 374 -0.43 9.51 -36.07
C LYS A 374 0.43 9.61 -34.80
N VAL A 375 0.54 10.81 -34.21
CA VAL A 375 1.29 11.04 -32.95
C VAL A 375 0.64 10.27 -31.81
N GLN A 376 -0.70 10.31 -31.74
CA GLN A 376 -1.44 9.60 -30.70
C GLN A 376 -1.32 8.08 -30.81
N TYR A 377 -1.38 7.51 -32.03
CA TYR A 377 -1.17 6.08 -32.23
C TYR A 377 0.26 5.64 -31.90
N PHE A 378 1.25 6.45 -32.26
CA PHE A 378 2.64 6.20 -31.90
C PHE A 378 2.85 6.22 -30.38
N LEU A 379 2.24 7.17 -29.68
CA LEU A 379 2.24 7.21 -28.21
C LEU A 379 1.62 5.94 -27.61
N VAL A 380 0.44 5.54 -28.09
CA VAL A 380 -0.24 4.32 -27.61
C VAL A 380 0.63 3.08 -27.87
N PHE A 381 1.31 3.01 -29.02
CA PHE A 381 2.26 1.96 -29.32
C PHE A 381 3.42 1.93 -28.32
N ILE A 382 4.02 3.08 -27.99
CA ILE A 382 5.08 3.18 -26.97
C ILE A 382 4.57 2.70 -25.60
N VAL A 383 3.38 3.14 -25.18
CA VAL A 383 2.76 2.71 -23.92
C VAL A 383 2.58 1.19 -23.93
N PHE A 384 2.03 0.63 -25.02
CA PHE A 384 1.80 -0.80 -25.16
C PHE A 384 3.10 -1.61 -25.05
N ILE A 385 4.15 -1.24 -25.78
CA ILE A 385 5.44 -1.94 -25.75
C ILE A 385 6.11 -1.82 -24.39
N SER A 386 6.08 -0.62 -23.78
CA SER A 386 6.63 -0.39 -22.44
C SER A 386 5.92 -1.25 -21.39
N MET A 387 4.58 -1.33 -21.46
CA MET A 387 3.81 -2.20 -20.60
C MET A 387 4.14 -3.68 -20.82
N LEU A 388 4.15 -4.14 -22.08
CA LEU A 388 4.46 -5.53 -22.39
C LEU A 388 5.83 -5.93 -21.82
N HIS A 389 6.86 -5.11 -22.06
CA HIS A 389 8.21 -5.37 -21.54
C HIS A 389 8.24 -5.39 -20.01
N THR A 390 7.64 -4.40 -19.33
CA THR A 390 7.62 -4.38 -17.85
C THR A 390 6.80 -5.52 -17.26
N ARG A 391 5.72 -5.97 -17.92
CA ARG A 391 4.96 -7.15 -17.46
C ARG A 391 5.78 -8.42 -17.54
N ILE A 392 6.57 -8.60 -18.60
CA ILE A 392 7.48 -9.74 -18.72
C ILE A 392 8.52 -9.73 -17.60
N LEU A 393 9.10 -8.57 -17.29
CA LEU A 393 10.03 -8.40 -16.17
C LEU A 393 9.37 -8.73 -14.82
N ASN A 394 8.17 -8.20 -14.58
CA ASN A 394 7.41 -8.48 -13.36
C ASN A 394 7.07 -9.96 -13.22
N ILE A 395 6.69 -10.64 -14.30
CA ILE A 395 6.44 -12.10 -14.29
C ILE A 395 7.70 -12.86 -13.90
N SER A 396 8.87 -12.46 -14.40
CA SER A 396 10.14 -13.07 -13.99
C SER A 396 10.41 -12.90 -12.49
N VAL A 397 10.17 -11.70 -11.95
CA VAL A 397 10.26 -11.46 -10.51
C VAL A 397 9.26 -12.35 -9.77
N TYR A 398 8.01 -12.42 -10.23
CA TYR A 398 6.96 -13.19 -9.57
C TYR A 398 7.30 -14.67 -9.54
N HIS A 399 7.82 -15.19 -10.64
CA HIS A 399 8.26 -16.58 -10.75
C HIS A 399 9.40 -16.89 -9.77
N ASN A 400 10.40 -16.01 -9.67
CA ASN A 400 11.56 -16.20 -8.77
C ASN A 400 11.15 -16.17 -7.30
N GLN A 401 10.12 -15.40 -6.96
CA GLN A 401 9.65 -15.19 -5.59
C GLN A 401 8.60 -16.22 -5.16
N LYS A 402 7.89 -16.84 -6.10
CA LYS A 402 6.78 -17.76 -5.85
C LYS A 402 7.16 -18.92 -4.93
N ASN A 403 8.30 -19.57 -5.16
CA ASN A 403 8.73 -20.72 -4.37
C ASN A 403 9.08 -20.32 -2.94
N GLN A 404 9.70 -19.16 -2.76
CA GLN A 404 10.08 -18.64 -1.44
C GLN A 404 8.84 -18.31 -0.60
N ILE A 405 7.83 -17.72 -1.21
CA ILE A 405 6.53 -17.47 -0.57
C ILE A 405 5.83 -18.80 -0.25
N ALA A 406 5.88 -19.78 -1.15
CA ALA A 406 5.29 -21.09 -0.92
C ALA A 406 5.91 -21.79 0.30
N GLU A 407 7.23 -21.77 0.45
CA GLU A 407 7.93 -22.35 1.61
C GLU A 407 7.58 -21.66 2.93
N LEU A 408 7.38 -20.34 2.92
CA LEU A 408 6.88 -19.61 4.09
C LEU A 408 5.44 -20.01 4.44
N LYS A 409 4.61 -20.27 3.43
CA LYS A 409 3.21 -20.70 3.60
C LYS A 409 3.11 -22.16 4.05
N GLU A 410 4.08 -23.02 3.76
CA GLU A 410 4.14 -24.39 4.31
C GLU A 410 4.18 -24.39 5.84
N LEU A 411 4.82 -23.38 6.45
CA LEU A 411 4.93 -23.27 7.91
C LEU A 411 3.58 -23.18 8.62
N GLU A 412 2.53 -22.72 7.94
CA GLU A 412 1.19 -22.58 8.55
C GLU A 412 0.63 -23.91 9.04
N GLN A 413 1.10 -25.05 8.49
CA GLN A 413 0.68 -26.39 8.90
C GLN A 413 1.31 -26.83 10.23
N TYR A 414 2.39 -26.17 10.65
CA TYR A 414 3.19 -26.55 11.82
C TYR A 414 3.10 -25.53 12.96
N ILE A 415 2.34 -24.44 12.77
CA ILE A 415 2.14 -23.39 13.76
C ILE A 415 0.70 -23.47 14.27
N GLU A 416 0.54 -23.51 15.59
CA GLU A 416 -0.78 -23.51 16.22
C GLU A 416 -1.45 -22.13 16.07
N PRO A 417 -2.74 -22.05 15.67
CA PRO A 417 -3.49 -20.80 15.64
C PRO A 417 -3.42 -20.03 16.97
N GLY A 418 -3.22 -18.72 16.91
CA GLY A 418 -3.11 -17.83 18.07
C GLY A 418 -1.74 -17.84 18.77
N SER A 419 -0.75 -18.52 18.20
CA SER A 419 0.62 -18.53 18.73
C SER A 419 1.31 -17.17 18.63
N VAL A 420 2.23 -16.91 19.55
CA VAL A 420 3.16 -15.78 19.48
C VAL A 420 4.39 -16.19 18.66
N VAL A 421 4.68 -15.43 17.62
CA VAL A 421 5.73 -15.75 16.65
C VAL A 421 6.74 -14.60 16.56
N CYS A 422 8.01 -14.96 16.58
CA CYS A 422 9.10 -14.07 16.19
C CYS A 422 9.72 -14.57 14.89
N HIS A 423 10.16 -13.66 14.03
CA HIS A 423 10.80 -14.04 12.77
C HIS A 423 12.13 -13.34 12.56
N TYR A 424 13.05 -14.00 11.85
CA TYR A 424 14.33 -13.46 11.41
C TYR A 424 14.42 -13.60 9.89
N VAL A 425 14.72 -12.49 9.21
CA VAL A 425 14.95 -12.48 7.76
C VAL A 425 16.42 -12.17 7.52
N LYS A 426 17.16 -13.12 6.92
CA LYS A 426 18.59 -12.98 6.59
C LYS A 426 18.87 -13.06 5.10
N SER A 427 17.91 -12.55 4.32
CA SER A 427 18.03 -12.38 2.88
C SER A 427 18.85 -11.14 2.53
N GLU A 428 19.79 -11.27 1.58
CA GLU A 428 20.48 -10.13 0.96
C GLU A 428 19.58 -9.37 -0.03
N ASN A 429 18.48 -9.97 -0.46
CA ASN A 429 17.52 -9.30 -1.34
C ASN A 429 16.73 -8.24 -0.54
N TRP A 430 16.90 -6.97 -0.92
CA TRP A 430 16.21 -5.80 -0.35
C TRP A 430 14.68 -5.89 -0.42
N PHE A 431 14.14 -6.76 -1.27
CA PHE A 431 12.71 -6.99 -1.46
C PHE A 431 12.07 -7.87 -0.37
N HIS A 432 12.87 -8.62 0.40
CA HIS A 432 12.41 -9.61 1.37
C HIS A 432 12.16 -9.17 2.83
N PRO A 433 12.45 -7.93 3.31
CA PRO A 433 12.36 -7.57 4.72
C PRO A 433 11.06 -7.99 5.45
N HIS A 434 9.92 -7.97 4.75
CA HIS A 434 8.62 -8.29 5.33
C HIS A 434 8.09 -9.68 4.97
N PHE A 435 8.84 -10.48 4.21
CA PHE A 435 8.37 -11.78 3.70
C PHE A 435 8.03 -12.77 4.81
N GLY A 436 8.69 -12.69 5.97
CA GLY A 436 8.36 -13.50 7.14
C GLY A 436 6.90 -13.37 7.61
N LEU A 437 6.19 -12.31 7.19
CA LEU A 437 4.78 -12.08 7.54
C LEU A 437 3.79 -12.82 6.62
N TYR A 438 4.25 -13.44 5.51
CA TYR A 438 3.36 -14.25 4.65
C TYR A 438 2.70 -15.40 5.42
N VAL A 439 3.39 -15.96 6.41
CA VAL A 439 2.89 -17.01 7.31
C VAL A 439 1.66 -16.60 8.14
N GLY A 440 1.42 -15.31 8.32
CA GLY A 440 0.29 -14.80 9.11
C GLY A 440 -0.82 -14.21 8.24
N THR A 441 -0.76 -14.39 6.92
CA THR A 441 -1.74 -13.80 6.00
C THR A 441 -3.08 -14.53 6.00
N ASP A 442 -3.08 -15.82 6.35
CA ASP A 442 -4.30 -16.62 6.47
C ASP A 442 -4.38 -17.28 7.87
N LEU A 443 -3.24 -17.66 8.46
CA LEU A 443 -3.19 -18.19 9.82
C LEU A 443 -3.28 -17.05 10.87
N PRO A 444 -4.28 -17.06 11.78
CA PRO A 444 -4.32 -16.12 12.90
C PRO A 444 -3.14 -16.37 13.83
N LEU A 445 -2.22 -15.39 13.93
CA LEU A 445 -1.06 -15.45 14.82
C LEU A 445 -0.61 -14.06 15.23
N ILE A 446 0.17 -13.98 16.30
CA ILE A 446 0.74 -12.72 16.79
C ILE A 446 2.21 -12.65 16.37
N ASN A 447 2.51 -11.91 15.29
CA ASN A 447 3.89 -11.67 14.91
C ASN A 447 4.42 -10.41 15.61
N VAL A 448 5.36 -10.59 16.54
CA VAL A 448 5.91 -9.51 17.38
C VAL A 448 6.68 -8.45 16.58
N LYS A 449 7.04 -8.74 15.32
CA LYS A 449 7.80 -7.85 14.43
C LYS A 449 6.95 -7.25 13.30
N ILE A 450 5.62 -7.31 13.37
CA ILE A 450 4.74 -6.68 12.36
C ILE A 450 4.86 -5.14 12.42
N PRO A 451 5.26 -4.44 11.34
CA PRO A 451 5.35 -2.97 11.37
C PRO A 451 4.00 -2.24 11.23
N GLN A 452 3.03 -2.87 10.56
CA GLN A 452 1.71 -2.31 10.20
C GLN A 452 0.69 -2.35 11.35
N CYS A 453 1.14 -2.00 12.56
CA CYS A 453 0.32 -2.00 13.78
C CYS A 453 0.65 -0.83 14.73
N SER A 454 1.25 0.24 14.19
CA SER A 454 1.46 1.51 14.88
C SER A 454 0.28 2.46 14.67
N GLY A 455 0.25 3.59 15.41
CA GLY A 455 -0.92 4.49 15.45
C GLY A 455 -1.35 5.13 14.13
N GLN A 456 -0.60 4.97 13.05
CA GLN A 456 -0.98 5.40 11.69
C GLN A 456 -1.76 4.35 10.90
N PHE A 457 -1.91 3.12 11.42
CA PHE A 457 -2.57 2.01 10.76
C PHE A 457 -3.90 1.62 11.44
N PRO A 458 -4.82 0.94 10.72
CA PRO A 458 -6.12 0.57 11.29
C PRO A 458 -6.05 -0.48 12.41
N LEU A 459 -5.00 -1.30 12.44
CA LEU A 459 -4.68 -2.22 13.52
C LEU A 459 -3.66 -1.54 14.43
N VAL A 460 -3.80 -1.67 15.75
CA VAL A 460 -2.77 -1.23 16.72
C VAL A 460 -2.55 -2.28 17.80
N TRP A 461 -1.35 -2.29 18.39
CA TRP A 461 -1.15 -2.99 19.66
C TRP A 461 -2.05 -2.40 20.74
N LYS A 462 -2.64 -3.27 21.57
CA LYS A 462 -3.28 -2.83 22.80
C LYS A 462 -2.25 -2.19 23.74
N LYS A 463 -2.74 -1.34 24.63
CA LYS A 463 -1.90 -0.71 25.66
C LYS A 463 -1.40 -1.75 26.67
N ASP A 464 -2.30 -2.63 27.11
CA ASP A 464 -2.06 -3.61 28.17
C ASP A 464 -1.90 -5.02 27.58
N ILE A 465 -0.88 -5.20 26.74
CA ILE A 465 -0.54 -6.54 26.21
C ILE A 465 0.27 -7.34 27.22
N PRO A 466 0.21 -8.68 27.18
CA PRO A 466 1.12 -9.51 27.95
C PRO A 466 2.58 -9.20 27.63
N SER A 467 3.45 -9.24 28.63
CA SER A 467 4.90 -9.10 28.43
C SER A 467 5.41 -10.28 27.61
N ILE A 468 5.93 -10.01 26.42
CA ILE A 468 6.41 -11.03 25.49
C ILE A 468 7.91 -11.25 25.65
N PHE A 469 8.30 -12.48 25.97
CA PHE A 469 9.68 -12.88 26.16
C PHE A 469 10.18 -13.81 25.05
N LEU A 470 11.37 -13.50 24.55
CA LEU A 470 12.21 -14.38 23.75
C LEU A 470 13.35 -14.86 24.65
N ALA A 471 13.23 -16.08 25.16
CA ALA A 471 14.08 -16.55 26.25
C ALA A 471 14.06 -15.57 27.43
N GLU A 472 15.20 -15.02 27.84
CA GLU A 472 15.32 -14.03 28.91
C GLU A 472 14.96 -12.59 28.48
N ASN A 473 14.89 -12.31 27.18
CA ASN A 473 14.70 -10.96 26.67
C ASN A 473 13.23 -10.59 26.53
N ASN A 474 12.82 -9.52 27.20
CA ASN A 474 11.53 -8.89 26.92
C ASN A 474 11.60 -8.18 25.57
N ILE A 475 10.82 -8.67 24.61
CA ILE A 475 10.73 -8.15 23.24
C ILE A 475 9.35 -7.54 22.95
N SER A 476 8.64 -7.11 24.00
CA SER A 476 7.32 -6.50 23.87
C SER A 476 7.37 -5.29 22.93
N PRO A 477 6.49 -5.20 21.91
CA PRO A 477 6.49 -4.13 20.91
C PRO A 477 6.28 -2.72 21.50
N ASN A 478 5.53 -2.63 22.61
CA ASN A 478 5.34 -1.39 23.36
C ASN A 478 6.20 -1.45 24.63
N ALA A 479 7.25 -0.65 24.68
CA ALA A 479 8.00 -0.43 25.91
C ALA A 479 7.16 0.45 26.86
N HIS A 480 6.35 -0.17 27.72
CA HIS A 480 5.79 0.52 28.89
C HIS A 480 6.65 0.23 30.13
N SER A 481 6.86 1.31 30.89
CA SER A 481 7.49 1.39 32.19
C SER A 481 6.87 0.40 33.18
N SER A 482 7.63 -0.66 33.48
CA SER A 482 7.94 -1.20 34.83
C SER A 482 6.86 -1.51 35.88
N GLU A 483 5.59 -1.13 35.75
CA GLU A 483 4.63 -1.31 36.87
C GLU A 483 3.66 -2.51 36.73
N HIS A 484 3.44 -3.03 35.52
CA HIS A 484 2.55 -4.21 35.28
C HIS A 484 3.24 -5.36 34.51
N VAL A 485 4.58 -5.37 34.46
CA VAL A 485 5.38 -6.31 33.63
C VAL A 485 5.10 -7.79 33.96
N TYR A 486 4.56 -8.10 35.13
CA TYR A 486 4.44 -9.46 35.67
C TYR A 486 3.00 -10.01 35.76
N ASP A 487 1.96 -9.23 35.44
CA ASP A 487 0.57 -9.68 35.60
C ASP A 487 0.14 -10.69 34.51
N SER A 488 0.81 -10.69 33.34
CA SER A 488 0.69 -11.75 32.34
C SER A 488 1.95 -11.87 31.46
N ILE A 489 2.74 -12.93 31.66
CA ILE A 489 3.93 -13.23 30.85
C ILE A 489 3.55 -14.19 29.73
N ARG A 490 4.03 -13.93 28.51
CA ARG A 490 3.88 -14.80 27.34
C ARG A 490 5.23 -15.01 26.68
N PHE A 491 5.49 -16.22 26.22
CA PHE A 491 6.72 -16.53 25.50
C PHE A 491 6.45 -16.61 24.02
N VAL A 492 7.48 -16.33 23.23
CA VAL A 492 7.47 -16.67 21.81
C VAL A 492 7.32 -18.18 21.70
N ASP A 493 6.22 -18.63 21.10
CA ASP A 493 5.94 -20.05 20.89
C ASP A 493 6.73 -20.61 19.71
N TYR A 494 6.92 -19.81 18.67
CA TYR A 494 7.63 -20.21 17.46
C TYR A 494 8.60 -19.14 16.95
N ILE A 495 9.75 -19.60 16.46
CA ILE A 495 10.71 -18.79 15.73
C ILE A 495 10.78 -19.24 14.28
N ILE A 496 10.55 -18.29 13.38
CA ILE A 496 10.70 -18.48 11.95
C ILE A 496 12.02 -17.89 11.50
N ILE A 497 12.84 -18.69 10.82
CA ILE A 497 14.10 -18.22 10.24
C ILE A 497 13.98 -18.33 8.72
N PHE A 498 13.91 -17.19 8.05
CA PHE A 498 13.97 -17.09 6.60
C PHE A 498 15.40 -16.82 6.16
N TYR A 499 15.93 -17.68 5.28
CA TYR A 499 17.35 -17.83 4.98
C TYR A 499 18.14 -18.42 6.18
N ASP A 500 17.77 -19.64 6.56
CA ASP A 500 18.29 -20.36 7.73
C ASP A 500 19.83 -20.47 7.76
N LYS A 501 20.45 -20.89 6.64
CA LYS A 501 21.91 -21.01 6.55
C LYS A 501 22.62 -19.69 6.82
N GLN A 502 22.11 -18.59 6.25
CA GLN A 502 22.67 -17.26 6.43
C GLN A 502 22.53 -16.81 7.89
N PHE A 503 21.40 -17.10 8.52
CA PHE A 503 21.18 -16.81 9.93
C PHE A 503 22.21 -17.52 10.81
N TRP A 504 22.43 -18.83 10.65
CA TRP A 504 23.39 -19.58 11.48
C TRP A 504 24.86 -19.26 11.21
N ASN A 505 25.19 -18.72 10.04
CA ASN A 505 26.54 -18.26 9.70
C ASN A 505 26.80 -16.80 10.10
N SER A 506 25.76 -16.06 10.50
CA SER A 506 25.85 -14.64 10.86
C SER A 506 26.54 -14.46 12.21
N LYS A 507 27.56 -13.60 12.27
CA LYS A 507 28.19 -13.20 13.54
C LYS A 507 27.32 -12.24 14.34
N GLU A 508 26.51 -11.43 13.65
CA GLU A 508 25.64 -10.42 14.27
C GLU A 508 24.50 -11.06 15.07
N ASP A 509 24.12 -12.30 14.74
CA ASP A 509 23.04 -13.02 15.40
C ASP A 509 23.52 -14.04 16.45
N ALA A 510 24.81 -14.05 16.79
CA ALA A 510 25.39 -15.07 17.68
C ALA A 510 24.62 -15.23 19.00
N GLU A 511 24.17 -14.12 19.60
CA GLU A 511 23.38 -14.14 20.83
C GLU A 511 21.99 -14.77 20.61
N ASN A 512 21.31 -14.41 19.52
CA ASN A 512 20.01 -15.01 19.16
C ASN A 512 20.15 -16.49 18.80
N GLN A 513 21.23 -16.89 18.15
CA GLN A 513 21.54 -18.28 17.84
C GLN A 513 21.68 -19.13 19.11
N VAL A 514 22.39 -18.63 20.13
CA VAL A 514 22.51 -19.30 21.42
C VAL A 514 21.15 -19.44 22.09
N ARG A 515 20.35 -18.37 22.14
CA ARG A 515 18.97 -18.42 22.67
C ARG A 515 18.12 -19.48 21.97
N ILE A 516 18.17 -19.54 20.64
CA ILE A 516 17.40 -20.54 19.87
C ILE A 516 17.86 -21.95 20.22
N LYS A 517 19.17 -22.22 20.31
CA LYS A 517 19.70 -23.55 20.68
C LYS A 517 19.26 -23.97 22.09
N CYS A 518 19.28 -23.05 23.05
CA CYS A 518 18.96 -23.35 24.45
C CYS A 518 17.46 -23.52 24.69
N PHE A 519 16.62 -22.64 24.12
CA PHE A 519 15.19 -22.54 24.48
C PHE A 519 14.22 -23.02 23.41
N PHE A 520 14.71 -23.41 22.23
CA PHE A 520 13.85 -23.90 21.15
C PHE A 520 14.34 -25.24 20.61
N GLU A 521 13.40 -26.06 20.16
CA GLU A 521 13.64 -27.27 19.38
C GLU A 521 13.30 -27.04 17.92
N HIS A 522 14.02 -27.71 17.04
CA HIS A 522 13.69 -27.72 15.62
C HIS A 522 12.33 -28.41 15.41
N ALA A 523 11.41 -27.74 14.72
CA ALA A 523 10.08 -28.27 14.44
C ALA A 523 9.92 -28.67 12.97
N TYR A 524 10.43 -27.85 12.06
CA TYR A 524 10.33 -28.10 10.62
C TYR A 524 11.39 -27.32 9.84
N THR A 525 11.78 -27.84 8.68
CA THR A 525 12.55 -27.10 7.67
C THR A 525 11.89 -27.35 6.32
N SER A 526 11.70 -26.28 5.55
CA SER A 526 11.08 -26.34 4.23
C SER A 526 11.88 -27.19 3.24
N SER A 527 11.21 -27.62 2.17
CA SER A 527 11.77 -28.51 1.15
C SER A 527 13.13 -28.08 0.59
N ASN A 528 13.34 -26.79 0.33
CA ASN A 528 14.63 -26.26 -0.17
C ASN A 528 15.59 -25.80 0.94
N LYS A 529 15.24 -26.05 2.21
CA LYS A 529 16.01 -25.62 3.39
C LYS A 529 16.24 -24.11 3.45
N LEU A 530 15.30 -23.34 2.89
CA LEU A 530 15.33 -21.89 2.91
C LEU A 530 14.73 -21.34 4.20
N VAL A 531 13.67 -21.99 4.70
CA VAL A 531 12.92 -21.58 5.87
C VAL A 531 12.98 -22.67 6.93
N SER A 532 13.27 -22.31 8.17
CA SER A 532 13.20 -23.20 9.33
C SER A 532 12.25 -22.66 10.37
N LEU A 533 11.57 -23.58 11.06
CA LEU A 533 10.67 -23.32 12.17
C LEU A 533 11.24 -23.99 13.43
N TYR A 534 11.29 -23.23 14.51
CA TYR A 534 11.69 -23.70 15.82
C TYR A 534 10.55 -23.49 16.79
N ARG A 535 10.23 -24.51 17.59
CA ARG A 535 9.19 -24.49 18.61
C ARG A 535 9.81 -24.27 19.97
N PHE A 536 9.17 -23.46 20.81
CA PHE A 536 9.61 -23.25 22.18
C PHE A 536 9.62 -24.58 22.95
N LYS A 537 10.76 -24.93 23.55
CA LYS A 537 10.92 -26.09 24.43
C LYS A 537 11.16 -25.61 25.85
N VAL A 538 10.56 -26.30 26.82
CA VAL A 538 10.89 -26.07 28.23
C VAL A 538 12.21 -26.79 28.53
N PRO A 539 13.25 -26.11 29.04
CA PRO A 539 14.54 -26.73 29.41
C PRO A 539 14.37 -27.95 30.33
N ASP A 540 15.23 -28.95 30.18
CA ASP A 540 15.14 -30.20 30.97
C ASP A 540 15.43 -29.98 32.47
N GLU A 541 16.27 -29.01 32.82
CA GLU A 541 16.54 -28.57 34.21
C GLU A 541 15.28 -28.07 34.93
N ILE A 542 14.35 -27.51 34.16
CA ILE A 542 13.03 -27.07 34.62
C ILE A 542 12.06 -28.26 34.68
N LYS A 543 12.21 -29.27 33.80
CA LYS A 543 11.46 -30.53 33.91
C LYS A 543 11.87 -31.36 35.14
N SER A 544 13.08 -31.20 35.67
CA SER A 544 13.47 -31.83 36.94
C SER A 544 12.83 -31.19 38.19
N LEU A 545 12.51 -29.89 38.15
CA LEU A 545 11.72 -29.22 39.20
C LEU A 545 10.27 -29.72 39.26
N LYS A 546 9.78 -30.29 38.15
CA LYS A 546 8.47 -30.95 38.05
C LYS A 546 8.31 -32.18 38.95
N ASN A 547 9.42 -32.76 39.41
CA ASN A 547 9.41 -33.95 40.27
C ASN A 547 9.48 -33.61 41.77
N THR A 548 9.72 -32.35 42.14
CA THR A 548 9.75 -31.93 43.55
C THR A 548 8.40 -31.43 44.07
N ASP A 549 7.52 -30.93 43.18
CA ASP A 549 6.18 -30.47 43.54
C ASP A 549 5.11 -31.38 42.92
N GLY A 550 4.52 -32.26 43.73
CA GLY A 550 3.63 -33.34 43.31
C GLY A 550 2.32 -32.91 42.64
N ILE A 551 2.36 -32.59 41.35
CA ILE A 551 1.16 -32.31 40.53
C ILE A 551 0.92 -33.46 39.53
N SER A 552 -0.22 -34.13 39.68
CA SER A 552 -0.60 -35.31 38.87
C SER A 552 -0.93 -34.98 37.40
N LYS A 553 -0.64 -35.93 36.51
CA LYS A 553 -0.66 -35.82 35.04
C LYS A 553 -2.04 -35.73 34.36
N SER A 554 -3.17 -35.69 35.08
CA SER A 554 -4.46 -36.07 34.49
C SER A 554 -5.36 -34.96 33.93
N ASN A 555 -5.02 -33.65 33.98
CA ASN A 555 -5.90 -32.60 33.43
C ASN A 555 -5.13 -31.35 32.94
N ILE A 556 -4.37 -31.46 31.85
CA ILE A 556 -3.67 -30.31 31.26
C ILE A 556 -4.45 -29.79 30.05
N ASN A 557 -5.28 -28.78 30.26
CA ASN A 557 -5.83 -27.95 29.19
C ASN A 557 -4.83 -26.82 28.83
N SER A 558 -4.98 -26.20 27.65
CA SER A 558 -4.07 -25.16 27.14
C SER A 558 -3.85 -23.97 28.09
N ARG A 559 -4.88 -23.61 28.88
CA ARG A 559 -4.78 -22.59 29.94
C ARG A 559 -3.85 -22.99 31.08
N THR A 560 -3.91 -24.24 31.53
CA THR A 560 -3.07 -24.79 32.59
C THR A 560 -1.61 -24.89 32.14
N MET A 561 -1.38 -25.21 30.87
CA MET A 561 -0.04 -25.27 30.28
C MET A 561 0.63 -23.88 30.22
N ASN A 562 -0.14 -22.82 29.96
CA ASN A 562 0.36 -21.44 29.95
C ASN A 562 0.67 -20.90 31.36
N GLN A 563 -0.16 -21.20 32.37
CA GLN A 563 0.16 -20.86 33.77
C GLN A 563 1.39 -21.62 34.29
N HIS A 564 1.54 -22.87 33.89
CA HIS A 564 2.68 -23.70 34.29
C HIS A 564 4.00 -23.27 33.60
N LYS A 565 3.96 -22.90 32.31
CA LYS A 565 5.09 -22.23 31.63
C LYS A 565 5.48 -20.92 32.34
N LEU A 566 4.49 -20.16 32.79
CA LEU A 566 4.68 -18.91 33.55
C LEU A 566 5.40 -19.14 34.88
N GLN A 567 4.95 -20.11 35.70
CA GLN A 567 5.56 -20.45 36.99
C GLN A 567 6.99 -20.99 36.86
N LEU A 568 7.20 -21.88 35.87
CA LEU A 568 8.50 -22.47 35.62
C LEU A 568 9.51 -21.42 35.13
N MET A 569 9.05 -20.46 34.34
CA MET A 569 9.93 -19.41 33.83
C MET A 569 10.04 -18.21 34.78
N SER A 570 9.08 -17.94 35.66
CA SER A 570 9.26 -16.99 36.76
C SER A 570 10.30 -17.51 37.74
N ALA A 571 10.32 -18.81 38.04
CA ALA A 571 11.39 -19.45 38.81
C ALA A 571 12.75 -19.38 38.08
N TYR A 572 12.75 -19.54 36.75
CA TYR A 572 13.96 -19.37 35.92
C TYR A 572 14.44 -17.92 35.86
N LEU A 573 13.54 -16.95 35.72
CA LEU A 573 13.83 -15.52 35.69
C LEU A 573 14.28 -14.99 37.06
N GLU A 574 13.73 -15.53 38.17
CA GLU A 574 14.24 -15.26 39.52
C GLU A 574 15.66 -15.79 39.69
N ARG A 575 15.95 -17.04 39.27
CA ARG A 575 17.32 -17.58 39.28
C ARG A 575 18.28 -16.81 38.36
N PHE A 576 17.81 -16.34 37.22
CA PHE A 576 18.61 -15.51 36.30
C PHE A 576 18.96 -14.15 36.93
N LYS A 577 18.05 -13.55 37.71
CA LYS A 577 18.33 -12.34 38.49
C LYS A 577 19.39 -12.60 39.57
N GLU A 578 19.40 -13.78 40.18
CA GLU A 578 20.38 -14.17 41.19
C GLU A 578 21.76 -14.51 40.61
N ASN A 579 21.83 -15.05 39.38
CA ASN A 579 23.09 -15.37 38.72
C ASN A 579 23.05 -15.15 37.19
N PRO A 580 23.45 -13.97 36.71
CA PRO A 580 23.43 -13.61 35.29
C PRO A 580 24.34 -14.46 34.39
N ASN A 581 25.27 -15.23 34.97
CA ASN A 581 26.22 -16.07 34.21
C ASN A 581 25.64 -17.45 33.83
N ILE A 582 24.38 -17.75 34.14
CA ILE A 582 23.72 -19.03 33.79
C ILE A 582 23.74 -19.31 32.28
N LEU A 583 23.78 -18.28 31.41
CA LEU A 583 23.89 -18.46 29.95
C LEU A 583 25.33 -18.72 29.45
N LYS A 584 26.35 -18.58 30.30
CA LYS A 584 27.77 -18.74 29.92
C LYS A 584 28.34 -20.13 30.16
N ASN A 585 27.66 -20.95 30.96
CA ASN A 585 27.99 -22.35 31.21
C ASN A 585 26.99 -23.23 30.46
#